data_AF-A0A842LNA5-F1
#
_entry.id   AF-A0A842LNA5-F1
#
_cell.length_a   1.000
_cell.length_b   1.000
_cell.length_c   1.000
_cell.angle_alpha   90.00
_cell.angle_beta   90.00
_cell.angle_gamma   90.00
#
_symmetry.space_group_name_H-M   'P 1'
#
loop_
_entity.id
_entity.type
_entity.pdbx_description
1 polymer ?
#
loop_
_entity_poly.entity_id
_entity_poly.type
_entity_poly.pdbx_seq_one_letter_code
_entity_poly.pdbx_strand_id
1 'polypeptide(L)'
;MSAERRDTLNLIRKFKIPLNELTDFSSYSNPNRTSDPTWLLFEASLEIYSPSFPEELEEAIAKFHGVEPEEVIVAGSLSEILRAIIFLFGIRRIGMEDIHSEFSAELEEAGCEIFEISPDSLEKNLDNFEVFILSNPSTVTGKLRKKEEIAEILRELSSKNLLLILDESLIEFSTSSESFSQEISRESNLIILKSLDKLFGLDGLPLGYALAQREICRALKNVGVERGVDAVRRKIYLHLLDDISGYLEESREMVEKEKRWMRFELKKLSAAFIESEANFILIDPSSFGMSSEELLETLAEEGIILRYCGNLLGIGLRSREENERLINHLRRISERSEALALRWFREISKEEKPIGPRTSCSYYPCHFESQDCTFCFCPLYPCGNERLGEFVGSGQKVWSCVRCDVVHRPEIAKELLRMMREGKNREEMLEWLISIL
;
A
#
# COMPACT_ATOMS: atom_id res chain seq x y z
N MET A 1 8.88 -14.87 -8.13
CA MET A 1 8.57 -13.98 -9.29
C MET A 1 9.23 -12.64 -9.01
N SER A 2 9.92 -12.03 -9.98
CA SER A 2 10.81 -10.90 -9.71
C SER A 2 10.07 -9.67 -9.18
N ALA A 3 10.65 -8.99 -8.19
CA ALA A 3 10.23 -7.68 -7.69
C ALA A 3 10.02 -6.64 -8.82
N GLU A 4 10.68 -6.85 -9.97
CA GLU A 4 10.58 -6.04 -11.19
C GLU A 4 9.14 -5.83 -11.70
N ARG A 5 8.21 -6.76 -11.52
CA ARG A 5 6.83 -6.58 -12.04
C ARG A 5 5.95 -5.66 -11.18
N ARG A 6 6.39 -5.32 -9.97
CA ARG A 6 5.58 -4.65 -8.93
C ARG A 6 6.02 -3.22 -8.64
N ASP A 7 7.15 -2.81 -9.22
CA ASP A 7 7.71 -1.47 -9.07
C ASP A 7 7.00 -0.47 -10.00
N THR A 8 6.54 0.64 -9.41
CA THR A 8 5.96 1.81 -10.09
C THR A 8 6.79 2.23 -11.30
N LEU A 9 8.13 2.27 -11.19
CA LEU A 9 9.01 2.65 -12.31
C LEU A 9 8.93 1.67 -13.47
N ASN A 10 8.80 0.37 -13.19
CA ASN A 10 8.71 -0.64 -14.22
C ASN A 10 7.34 -0.61 -14.92
N LEU A 11 6.25 -0.31 -14.21
CA LEU A 11 4.94 -0.07 -14.82
C LEU A 11 4.96 1.14 -15.75
N ILE A 12 5.52 2.27 -15.30
CA ILE A 12 5.69 3.49 -16.10
C ILE A 12 6.48 3.17 -17.39
N ARG A 13 7.60 2.45 -17.27
CA ARG A 13 8.43 2.04 -18.42
C ARG A 13 7.70 1.07 -19.35
N LYS A 14 7.03 0.05 -18.80
CA LYS A 14 6.32 -1.00 -19.56
C LYS A 14 5.22 -0.39 -20.42
N PHE A 15 4.39 0.46 -19.83
CA PHE A 15 3.24 1.07 -20.52
C PHE A 15 3.57 2.42 -21.18
N LYS A 16 4.80 2.90 -21.05
CA LYS A 16 5.29 4.18 -21.62
C LYS A 16 4.41 5.35 -21.20
N ILE A 17 4.00 5.37 -19.94
CA ILE A 17 3.10 6.38 -19.39
C ILE A 17 3.81 7.74 -19.43
N PRO A 18 3.26 8.76 -20.11
CA PRO A 18 3.79 10.12 -20.04
C PRO A 18 3.68 10.65 -18.62
N LEU A 19 4.77 11.22 -18.07
CA LEU A 19 4.79 11.70 -16.68
C LEU A 19 3.75 12.79 -16.38
N ASN A 20 3.35 13.56 -17.39
CA ASN A 20 2.29 14.57 -17.30
C ASN A 20 0.88 13.99 -17.29
N GLU A 21 0.71 12.71 -17.64
CA GLU A 21 -0.58 12.01 -17.65
C GLU A 21 -0.72 11.03 -16.48
N LEU A 22 0.39 10.77 -15.78
CA LEU A 22 0.48 9.89 -14.63
C LEU A 22 -0.30 10.45 -13.43
N THR A 23 -1.14 9.62 -12.82
CA THR A 23 -1.70 9.85 -11.50
C THR A 23 -1.26 8.71 -10.58
N ASP A 24 -0.34 9.03 -9.68
CA ASP A 24 0.31 8.05 -8.81
C ASP A 24 -0.38 7.96 -7.45
N PHE A 25 -1.14 6.90 -7.18
CA PHE A 25 -1.72 6.63 -5.87
C PHE A 25 -0.81 5.76 -4.99
N SER A 26 0.38 5.37 -5.47
CA SER A 26 1.26 4.42 -4.79
C SER A 26 2.17 5.04 -3.73
N SER A 27 2.37 6.37 -3.76
CA SER A 27 3.34 7.07 -2.90
C SER A 27 2.85 7.38 -1.48
N TYR A 28 1.53 7.32 -1.25
CA TYR A 28 0.89 7.71 0.02
C TYR A 28 1.31 9.09 0.53
N SER A 29 1.44 10.04 -0.39
CA SER A 29 1.82 11.42 -0.07
C SER A 29 0.60 12.23 0.35
N ASN A 30 0.82 13.28 1.15
CA ASN A 30 -0.28 14.10 1.65
C ASN A 30 -1.09 14.72 0.49
N PRO A 31 -2.41 14.51 0.43
CA PRO A 31 -3.25 15.16 -0.57
C PRO A 31 -3.34 16.68 -0.39
N ASN A 32 -3.12 17.19 0.83
CA ASN A 32 -3.08 18.61 1.14
C ASN A 32 -1.75 19.22 0.68
N ARG A 33 -1.58 19.39 -0.63
CA ARG A 33 -0.34 19.96 -1.16
C ARG A 33 -0.18 21.39 -0.65
N THR A 34 0.99 21.71 -0.11
CA THR A 34 1.32 23.07 0.33
C THR A 34 1.04 24.08 -0.80
N SER A 35 0.54 25.25 -0.42
CA SER A 35 0.50 26.44 -1.27
C SER A 35 1.86 26.69 -1.93
N ASP A 36 1.81 27.06 -3.21
CA ASP A 36 2.96 27.22 -4.11
C ASP A 36 4.14 28.03 -3.50
N PRO A 37 5.24 27.38 -3.07
CA PRO A 37 6.40 28.05 -2.52
C PRO A 37 7.40 28.43 -3.63
N THR A 38 6.94 28.73 -4.86
CA THR A 38 7.82 29.07 -6.01
C THR A 38 8.78 30.21 -5.73
N TRP A 39 8.42 31.17 -4.88
CA TRP A 39 9.33 32.24 -4.49
C TRP A 39 10.52 31.72 -3.65
N LEU A 40 10.31 30.71 -2.80
CA LEU A 40 11.38 30.05 -2.03
C LEU A 40 12.32 29.26 -2.95
N LEU A 41 11.81 28.65 -4.02
CA LEU A 41 12.65 28.00 -5.04
C LEU A 41 13.63 29.00 -5.67
N PHE A 42 13.13 30.18 -6.03
CA PHE A 42 13.96 31.24 -6.61
C PHE A 42 15.00 31.74 -5.59
N GLU A 43 14.59 32.06 -4.36
CA GLU A 43 15.52 32.53 -3.32
C GLU A 43 16.56 31.49 -2.93
N ALA A 44 16.22 30.20 -2.91
CA ALA A 44 17.16 29.11 -2.68
C ALA A 44 18.17 28.99 -3.83
N SER A 45 17.70 29.13 -5.08
CA SER A 45 18.57 29.04 -6.26
C SER A 45 19.60 30.16 -6.38
N LEU A 46 19.35 31.30 -5.73
CA LEU A 46 20.23 32.47 -5.73
C LEU A 46 21.26 32.47 -4.59
N GLU A 47 21.16 31.54 -3.63
CA GLU A 47 22.20 31.42 -2.61
C GLU A 47 23.53 31.02 -3.26
N ILE A 48 24.55 31.86 -3.06
CA ILE A 48 25.93 31.46 -3.29
C ILE A 48 26.18 30.23 -2.42
N TYR A 49 26.58 29.12 -3.05
CA TYR A 49 26.87 27.84 -2.39
C TYR A 49 27.73 28.06 -1.13
N SER A 50 27.08 28.18 0.01
CA SER A 50 27.68 27.99 1.31
C SER A 50 27.54 26.50 1.59
N PRO A 51 28.53 25.80 2.15
CA PRO A 51 28.30 24.48 2.73
C PRO A 51 27.24 24.66 3.83
N SER A 52 25.99 24.47 3.44
CA SER A 52 24.83 24.52 4.30
C SER A 52 24.79 23.19 5.02
N PHE A 53 25.36 23.16 6.21
CA PHE A 53 25.09 22.06 7.11
C PHE A 53 23.60 22.16 7.54
N PRO A 54 22.88 21.04 7.64
CA PRO A 54 21.44 21.06 7.87
C PRO A 54 21.05 21.09 9.35
N GLU A 55 21.90 21.61 10.25
CA GLU A 55 21.60 21.67 11.69
C GLU A 55 20.33 22.48 11.96
N GLU A 56 20.07 23.55 11.19
CA GLU A 56 18.82 24.31 11.31
C GLU A 56 17.57 23.43 11.08
N LEU A 57 17.64 22.48 10.15
CA LEU A 57 16.55 21.52 9.93
C LEU A 57 16.45 20.53 11.08
N GLU A 58 17.59 20.01 11.56
CA GLU A 58 17.63 19.10 12.69
C GLU A 58 17.05 19.75 13.95
N GLU A 59 17.37 21.02 14.22
CA GLU A 59 16.81 21.83 15.30
C GLU A 59 15.30 22.03 15.15
N ALA A 60 14.82 22.36 13.95
CA ALA A 60 13.39 22.52 13.68
C ALA A 60 12.61 21.21 13.88
N ILE A 61 13.16 20.09 13.40
CA ILE A 61 12.57 18.75 13.56
C ILE A 61 12.61 18.32 15.03
N ALA A 62 13.70 18.58 15.74
CA ALA A 62 13.83 18.30 17.17
C ALA A 62 12.77 19.05 17.98
N LYS A 63 12.58 20.35 17.70
CA LYS A 63 11.52 21.16 18.28
C LYS A 63 10.12 20.60 17.98
N PHE A 64 9.88 20.14 16.75
CA PHE A 64 8.60 19.56 16.35
C PHE A 64 8.25 18.30 17.15
N HIS A 65 9.22 17.40 17.37
CA HIS A 65 9.00 16.15 18.12
C HIS A 65 9.17 16.29 19.63
N GLY A 66 9.81 17.35 20.11
CA GLY A 66 10.19 17.53 21.50
C GLY A 66 11.34 16.61 21.93
N VAL A 67 12.33 16.42 21.05
CA VAL A 67 13.56 15.65 21.27
C VAL A 67 14.79 16.57 21.18
N GLU A 68 15.98 16.06 21.45
CA GLU A 68 17.21 16.84 21.35
C GLU A 68 17.72 16.89 19.88
N PRO A 69 18.32 17.99 19.41
CA PRO A 69 18.86 18.09 18.04
C PRO A 69 19.89 17.01 17.69
N GLU A 70 20.69 16.55 18.66
CA GLU A 70 21.65 15.47 18.42
C GLU A 70 21.01 14.09 18.25
N GLU A 71 19.71 13.97 18.55
CA GLU A 71 18.91 12.77 18.31
C GLU A 71 18.24 12.78 16.93
N VAL A 72 18.53 13.79 16.10
CA VAL A 72 17.99 13.93 14.74
C VAL A 72 19.12 13.82 13.71
N ILE A 73 18.82 13.12 12.62
CA ILE A 73 19.64 13.11 11.41
C ILE A 73 18.75 13.23 10.19
N VAL A 74 19.07 14.17 9.30
CA VAL A 74 18.36 14.36 8.03
C VAL A 74 19.13 13.75 6.87
N ALA A 75 18.41 13.43 5.78
CA ALA A 75 18.97 12.90 4.55
C ALA A 75 18.12 13.31 3.34
N GLY A 76 18.64 13.14 2.13
CA GLY A 76 17.89 13.38 0.90
C GLY A 76 16.73 12.40 0.69
N SER A 77 16.67 11.30 1.44
CA SER A 77 15.57 10.33 1.45
C SER A 77 15.69 9.36 2.64
N LEU A 78 14.61 8.63 2.96
CA LEU A 78 14.67 7.53 3.92
C LEU A 78 15.60 6.40 3.46
N SER A 79 15.64 6.16 2.15
CA SER A 79 16.53 5.22 1.46
C SER A 79 18.01 5.48 1.78
N GLU A 80 18.46 6.74 1.74
CA GLU A 80 19.84 7.11 2.09
C GLU A 80 20.18 6.76 3.55
N ILE A 81 19.25 7.00 4.48
CA ILE A 81 19.43 6.66 5.90
C ILE A 81 19.52 5.15 6.05
N LEU A 82 18.59 4.41 5.46
CA LEU A 82 18.53 2.95 5.56
C LEU A 82 19.80 2.30 4.99
N ARG A 83 20.26 2.73 3.80
CA ARG A 83 21.54 2.27 3.22
C ARG A 83 22.73 2.58 4.11
N ALA A 84 22.78 3.77 4.70
CA ALA A 84 23.87 4.14 5.60
C ALA A 84 23.88 3.29 6.88
N ILE A 85 22.73 3.02 7.48
CA ILE A 85 22.59 2.11 8.63
C ILE A 85 23.11 0.71 8.26
N ILE A 86 22.63 0.14 7.14
CA ILE A 86 23.04 -1.19 6.67
C ILE A 86 24.55 -1.26 6.48
N PHE A 87 25.12 -0.24 5.82
CA PHE A 87 26.56 -0.17 5.56
C PHE A 87 27.37 -0.05 6.86
N LEU A 88 26.99 0.86 7.76
CA LEU A 88 27.71 1.14 9.01
C LEU A 88 27.72 -0.06 9.97
N PHE A 89 26.59 -0.73 10.11
CA PHE A 89 26.45 -1.86 11.02
C PHE A 89 26.76 -3.21 10.37
N GLY A 90 27.04 -3.23 9.06
CA GLY A 90 27.34 -4.45 8.32
C GLY A 90 26.17 -5.44 8.27
N ILE A 91 24.94 -4.92 8.28
CA ILE A 91 23.70 -5.71 8.34
C ILE A 91 23.54 -6.51 7.05
N ARG A 92 23.19 -7.79 7.18
CA ARG A 92 22.94 -8.71 6.07
C ARG A 92 21.62 -9.45 6.18
N ARG A 93 21.07 -9.61 7.39
CA ARG A 93 19.82 -10.35 7.61
C ARG A 93 18.81 -9.45 8.28
N ILE A 94 17.67 -9.24 7.64
CA ILE A 94 16.65 -8.30 8.09
C ILE A 94 15.35 -9.06 8.32
N GLY A 95 14.80 -8.96 9.52
CA GLY A 95 13.43 -9.36 9.80
C GLY A 95 12.50 -8.22 9.42
N MET A 96 11.40 -8.50 8.72
CA MET A 96 10.41 -7.50 8.36
C MET A 96 9.01 -8.05 8.62
N GLU A 97 8.10 -7.21 9.08
CA GLU A 97 6.70 -7.62 9.21
C GLU A 97 6.09 -8.03 7.85
N ASP A 98 6.37 -7.25 6.80
CA ASP A 98 5.75 -7.42 5.50
C ASP A 98 6.75 -7.12 4.39
N ILE A 99 6.96 -8.09 3.49
CA ILE A 99 7.90 -7.98 2.37
C ILE A 99 7.41 -7.04 1.26
N HIS A 100 6.16 -6.60 1.29
CA HIS A 100 5.61 -5.61 0.36
C HIS A 100 5.83 -4.16 0.81
N SER A 101 6.58 -3.95 1.90
CA SER A 101 7.12 -2.64 2.28
C SER A 101 7.92 -2.00 1.13
N GLU A 102 8.01 -0.67 1.12
CA GLU A 102 8.77 0.07 0.11
C GLU A 102 10.28 -0.13 0.21
N PHE A 103 10.77 -0.55 1.38
CA PHE A 103 12.19 -0.81 1.58
C PHE A 103 12.68 -2.12 0.97
N SER A 104 11.81 -3.10 0.72
CA SER A 104 12.24 -4.47 0.38
C SER A 104 13.15 -4.53 -0.85
N ALA A 105 12.78 -3.85 -1.94
CA ALA A 105 13.58 -3.85 -3.16
C ALA A 105 14.97 -3.24 -2.93
N GLU A 106 15.04 -2.17 -2.15
CA GLU A 106 16.29 -1.50 -1.83
C GLU A 106 17.19 -2.34 -0.91
N LEU A 107 16.60 -3.04 0.06
CA LEU A 107 17.31 -3.95 0.95
C LEU A 107 17.90 -5.15 0.18
N GLU A 108 17.14 -5.71 -0.76
CA GLU A 108 17.61 -6.75 -1.68
C GLU A 108 18.76 -6.25 -2.56
N GLU A 109 18.64 -5.04 -3.14
CA GLU A 109 19.71 -4.39 -3.92
C GLU A 109 20.98 -4.14 -3.11
N ALA A 110 20.84 -3.83 -1.82
CA ALA A 110 21.96 -3.71 -0.88
C ALA A 110 22.58 -5.07 -0.50
N GLY A 111 22.01 -6.18 -0.97
CA GLY A 111 22.47 -7.54 -0.71
C GLY A 111 22.10 -8.05 0.68
N CYS A 112 20.96 -7.61 1.21
CA CYS A 112 20.37 -8.15 2.44
C CYS A 112 19.44 -9.33 2.11
N GLU A 113 19.41 -10.31 3.01
CA GLU A 113 18.41 -11.38 3.03
C GLU A 113 17.25 -10.95 3.94
N ILE A 114 16.03 -10.97 3.41
CA ILE A 114 14.82 -10.54 4.11
C ILE A 114 14.03 -11.76 4.60
N PHE A 115 13.69 -11.74 5.88
CA PHE A 115 12.85 -12.74 6.54
C PHE A 115 11.51 -12.09 6.91
N GLU A 116 10.43 -12.55 6.29
CA GLU A 116 9.08 -12.14 6.66
C GLU A 116 8.70 -12.76 8.01
N ILE A 117 8.52 -11.92 9.03
CA ILE A 117 8.30 -12.33 10.41
C ILE A 117 7.16 -11.50 10.99
N SER A 118 6.03 -12.18 11.25
CA SER A 118 4.94 -11.57 12.00
C SER A 118 5.40 -11.23 13.43
N PRO A 119 5.04 -10.05 13.98
CA PRO A 119 5.33 -9.70 15.36
C PRO A 119 4.92 -10.77 16.39
N ASP A 120 3.82 -11.49 16.16
CA ASP A 120 3.34 -12.57 17.03
C ASP A 120 4.28 -13.80 17.07
N SER A 121 5.20 -13.89 16.11
CA SER A 121 6.18 -14.97 15.97
C SER A 121 7.62 -14.51 16.20
N LEU A 122 7.81 -13.25 16.63
CA LEU A 122 9.11 -12.59 16.71
C LEU A 122 10.09 -13.34 17.63
N GLU A 123 9.67 -13.68 18.85
CA GLU A 123 10.46 -14.42 19.85
C GLU A 123 11.12 -15.70 19.27
N LYS A 124 10.41 -16.42 18.39
CA LYS A 124 10.89 -17.69 17.81
C LYS A 124 11.91 -17.50 16.69
N ASN A 125 12.03 -16.29 16.15
CA ASN A 125 12.81 -15.99 14.96
C ASN A 125 13.98 -15.02 15.23
N LEU A 126 14.21 -14.62 16.48
CA LEU A 126 15.24 -13.63 16.84
C LEU A 126 16.65 -14.00 16.37
N ASP A 127 16.97 -15.29 16.18
CA ASP A 127 18.29 -15.74 15.71
C ASP A 127 18.47 -15.65 14.18
N ASN A 128 17.39 -15.36 13.43
CA ASN A 128 17.40 -15.35 11.97
C ASN A 128 17.88 -14.02 11.37
N PHE A 129 17.78 -12.93 12.12
CA PHE A 129 18.04 -11.58 11.63
C PHE A 129 18.87 -10.73 12.61
N GLU A 130 19.36 -9.59 12.13
CA GLU A 130 20.20 -8.64 12.88
C GLU A 130 19.45 -7.35 13.21
N VAL A 131 18.49 -7.00 12.35
CA VAL A 131 17.60 -5.84 12.51
C VAL A 131 16.17 -6.25 12.17
N PHE A 132 15.22 -5.74 12.94
CA PHE A 132 13.79 -5.86 12.62
C PHE A 132 13.27 -4.52 12.09
N ILE A 133 12.56 -4.53 10.95
CA ILE A 133 11.90 -3.35 10.39
C ILE A 133 10.39 -3.51 10.53
N LEU A 134 9.75 -2.49 11.09
CA LEU A 134 8.32 -2.43 11.32
C LEU A 134 7.81 -1.06 10.89
N SER A 135 6.69 -0.99 10.16
CA SER A 135 6.01 0.28 9.86
C SER A 135 4.82 0.47 10.80
N ASN A 136 4.62 1.68 11.30
CA ASN A 136 3.49 2.04 12.16
C ASN A 136 2.94 3.46 11.85
N PRO A 137 1.74 3.60 11.24
CA PRO A 137 0.89 2.54 10.70
C PRO A 137 1.62 1.70 9.64
N SER A 138 1.23 0.44 9.51
CA SER A 138 1.75 -0.44 8.47
C SER A 138 1.47 0.17 7.09
N THR A 139 2.52 0.35 6.28
CA THR A 139 2.41 0.85 4.91
C THR A 139 1.74 -0.16 3.97
N VAL A 140 1.58 -1.42 4.41
CA VAL A 140 0.94 -2.47 3.61
C VAL A 140 -0.50 -2.73 4.06
N THR A 141 -0.74 -2.83 5.37
CA THR A 141 -2.06 -3.19 5.91
C THR A 141 -2.85 -1.99 6.42
N GLY A 142 -2.20 -0.86 6.65
CA GLY A 142 -2.81 0.33 7.24
C GLY A 142 -3.06 0.22 8.75
N LYS A 143 -2.68 -0.90 9.38
CA LYS A 143 -2.89 -1.14 10.81
C LYS A 143 -1.98 -0.23 11.63
N LEU A 144 -2.56 0.50 12.58
CA LEU A 144 -1.84 1.22 13.63
C LEU A 144 -1.79 0.39 14.91
N ARG A 145 -0.57 0.20 15.43
CA ARG A 145 -0.30 -0.42 16.72
C ARG A 145 -0.22 0.61 17.80
N LYS A 146 -0.65 0.20 19.00
CA LYS A 146 -0.47 1.02 20.19
C LYS A 146 0.98 1.04 20.63
N LYS A 147 1.36 2.08 21.36
CA LYS A 147 2.70 2.19 21.94
C LYS A 147 3.08 0.97 22.77
N GLU A 148 2.15 0.39 23.53
CA GLU A 148 2.45 -0.77 24.37
C GLU A 148 2.86 -2.00 23.55
N GLU A 149 2.26 -2.21 22.38
CA GLU A 149 2.62 -3.31 21.46
C GLU A 149 4.03 -3.09 20.88
N ILE A 150 4.39 -1.84 20.54
CA ILE A 150 5.73 -1.51 20.07
C ILE A 150 6.77 -1.69 21.19
N ALA A 151 6.42 -1.32 22.43
CA ALA A 151 7.27 -1.53 23.60
C ALA A 151 7.48 -3.02 23.92
N GLU A 152 6.51 -3.89 23.62
CA GLU A 152 6.68 -5.35 23.70
C GLU A 152 7.71 -5.86 22.68
N ILE A 153 7.58 -5.44 21.42
CA ILE A 153 8.52 -5.77 20.35
C ILE A 153 9.95 -5.31 20.71
N LEU A 154 10.11 -4.09 21.20
CA LEU A 154 11.41 -3.56 21.63
C LEU A 154 12.03 -4.39 22.76
N ARG A 155 11.23 -4.83 23.73
CA ARG A 155 11.70 -5.68 24.84
C ARG A 155 12.17 -7.05 24.35
N GLU A 156 11.44 -7.67 23.42
CA GLU A 156 11.84 -8.94 22.82
C GLU A 156 13.16 -8.81 22.06
N LEU A 157 13.31 -7.78 21.22
CA LEU A 157 14.53 -7.51 20.46
C LEU A 157 15.73 -7.21 21.37
N SER A 158 15.50 -6.49 22.48
CA SER A 158 16.53 -6.17 23.47
C SER A 158 17.15 -7.41 24.10
N SER A 159 16.41 -8.51 24.23
CA SER A 159 16.92 -9.78 24.79
C SER A 159 18.09 -10.37 23.99
N LYS A 160 18.22 -9.97 22.71
CA LYS A 160 19.26 -10.39 21.77
C LYS A 160 20.11 -9.23 21.25
N ASN A 161 19.94 -8.02 21.83
CA ASN A 161 20.61 -6.80 21.39
C ASN A 161 20.37 -6.48 19.90
N LEU A 162 19.14 -6.74 19.43
CA LEU A 162 18.72 -6.47 18.05
C LEU A 162 18.11 -5.06 17.96
N LEU A 163 18.33 -4.42 16.81
CA LEU A 163 17.81 -3.09 16.51
C LEU A 163 16.38 -3.17 15.94
N LEU A 164 15.50 -2.28 16.39
CA LEU A 164 14.24 -1.96 15.74
C LEU A 164 14.41 -0.71 14.87
N ILE A 165 14.12 -0.84 13.57
CA ILE A 165 13.86 0.31 12.70
C ILE A 165 12.34 0.44 12.58
N LEU A 166 11.80 1.50 13.18
CA LEU A 166 10.38 1.82 13.16
C LEU A 166 10.09 2.88 12.11
N ASP A 167 9.41 2.51 11.03
CA ASP A 167 8.96 3.44 10.00
C ASP A 167 7.63 4.09 10.40
N GLU A 168 7.71 5.37 10.76
CA GLU A 168 6.58 6.22 11.10
C GLU A 168 6.31 7.27 10.00
N SER A 169 6.67 6.99 8.75
CA SER A 169 6.46 7.91 7.64
C SER A 169 5.01 8.34 7.42
N LEU A 170 4.04 7.55 7.90
CA LEU A 170 2.60 7.82 7.79
C LEU A 170 1.91 8.16 9.12
N ILE A 171 2.63 8.20 10.25
CA ILE A 171 2.01 8.31 11.59
C ILE A 171 1.25 9.61 11.78
N GLU A 172 1.68 10.70 11.13
CA GLU A 172 1.06 12.00 11.32
C GLU A 172 -0.34 12.10 10.69
N PHE A 173 -0.69 11.19 9.78
CA PHE A 173 -2.04 11.05 9.23
C PHE A 173 -2.99 10.28 10.15
N SER A 174 -2.47 9.62 11.18
CA SER A 174 -3.30 8.91 12.14
C SER A 174 -3.97 9.85 13.13
N THR A 175 -5.12 9.43 13.66
CA THR A 175 -5.93 10.23 14.59
C THR A 175 -5.56 10.02 16.06
N SER A 176 -4.74 9.01 16.37
CA SER A 176 -4.29 8.67 17.72
C SER A 176 -2.82 9.01 17.95
N SER A 177 -2.48 9.42 19.17
CA SER A 177 -1.10 9.78 19.56
C SER A 177 -0.26 8.54 19.87
N GLU A 178 0.03 7.74 18.85
CA GLU A 178 0.76 6.47 18.98
C GLU A 178 2.23 6.56 18.55
N SER A 179 2.68 7.74 18.12
CA SER A 179 4.08 7.99 17.73
C SER A 179 5.07 7.73 18.86
N PHE A 180 6.13 6.98 18.56
CA PHE A 180 7.22 6.64 19.47
C PHE A 180 8.31 7.70 19.57
N SER A 181 8.21 8.82 18.82
CA SER A 181 9.25 9.88 18.74
C SER A 181 9.83 10.27 20.10
N GLN A 182 8.98 10.48 21.11
CA GLN A 182 9.38 11.00 22.42
C GLN A 182 10.03 9.96 23.34
N GLU A 183 10.00 8.69 22.97
CA GLU A 183 10.67 7.63 23.74
C GLU A 183 12.11 7.39 23.27
N ILE A 184 12.56 8.07 22.20
CA ILE A 184 13.85 7.79 21.56
C ILE A 184 15.03 7.90 22.53
N SER A 185 15.01 8.88 23.44
CA SER A 185 16.07 9.10 24.43
C SER A 185 16.21 7.93 25.42
N ARG A 186 15.18 7.09 25.58
CA ARG A 186 15.15 5.95 26.50
C ARG A 186 15.47 4.62 25.82
N GLU A 187 15.24 4.52 24.51
CA GLU A 187 15.32 3.28 23.77
C GLU A 187 16.62 3.22 22.93
N SER A 188 17.63 2.53 23.46
CA SER A 188 18.96 2.48 22.82
C SER A 188 19.04 1.63 21.54
N ASN A 189 18.07 0.74 21.33
CA ASN A 189 17.97 -0.15 20.19
C ASN A 189 16.82 0.24 19.24
N LEU A 190 16.46 1.51 19.20
CA LEU A 190 15.41 2.07 18.35
C LEU A 190 15.98 3.12 17.40
N ILE A 191 15.57 3.03 16.13
CA ILE A 191 15.67 4.10 15.14
C ILE A 191 14.28 4.32 14.57
N ILE A 192 13.79 5.56 14.58
CA ILE A 192 12.49 5.91 13.99
C ILE A 192 12.73 6.64 12.68
N LEU A 193 12.17 6.16 11.58
CA LEU A 193 12.23 6.78 10.26
C LEU A 193 10.96 7.61 10.01
N LYS A 194 11.12 8.83 9.48
CA LYS A 194 10.02 9.71 9.10
C LYS A 194 10.33 10.49 7.82
N SER A 195 9.30 10.89 7.09
CA SER A 195 9.43 11.56 5.79
C SER A 195 8.70 12.90 5.81
N LEU A 196 9.42 13.99 5.53
CA LEU A 196 8.79 15.31 5.37
C LEU A 196 8.18 15.45 3.97
N ASP A 197 8.73 14.80 2.95
CA ASP A 197 8.15 14.81 1.59
C ASP A 197 6.77 14.17 1.54
N LYS A 198 6.56 13.01 2.17
CA LYS A 198 5.23 12.43 2.31
C LYS A 198 4.31 13.33 3.13
N LEU A 199 4.81 13.88 4.24
CA LEU A 199 4.04 14.75 5.12
C LEU A 199 3.52 15.99 4.42
N PHE A 200 4.35 16.63 3.58
CA PHE A 200 4.01 17.87 2.89
C PHE A 200 3.50 17.67 1.44
N GLY A 201 3.45 16.43 0.96
CA GLY A 201 3.02 16.11 -0.41
C GLY A 201 4.01 16.57 -1.49
N LEU A 202 5.31 16.54 -1.17
CA LEU A 202 6.41 17.06 -1.99
C LEU A 202 7.33 15.94 -2.54
N ASP A 203 6.75 14.92 -3.18
CA ASP A 203 7.48 13.74 -3.71
C ASP A 203 8.65 14.09 -4.64
N GLY A 204 8.60 15.25 -5.30
CA GLY A 204 9.67 15.75 -6.16
C GLY A 204 10.87 16.35 -5.41
N LEU A 205 10.75 16.54 -4.10
CA LEU A 205 11.77 17.14 -3.21
C LEU A 205 12.00 16.22 -1.99
N PRO A 206 12.37 14.95 -2.17
CA PRO A 206 12.43 13.99 -1.06
C PRO A 206 13.32 14.51 0.09
N LEU A 207 12.86 14.31 1.33
CA LEU A 207 13.62 14.60 2.53
C LEU A 207 13.15 13.66 3.66
N GLY A 208 13.99 12.68 3.95
CA GLY A 208 13.82 11.77 5.06
C GLY A 208 14.62 12.22 6.27
N TYR A 209 14.19 11.81 7.45
CA TYR A 209 14.96 11.97 8.67
C TYR A 209 14.76 10.76 9.58
N ALA A 210 15.71 10.58 10.49
CA ALA A 210 15.60 9.62 11.56
C ALA A 210 15.71 10.28 12.92
N LEU A 211 14.96 9.73 13.88
CA LEU A 211 15.17 9.95 15.31
C LEU A 211 15.92 8.73 15.85
N ALA A 212 17.08 8.95 16.45
CA ALA A 212 17.92 7.89 17.00
C ALA A 212 18.76 8.42 18.17
N GLN A 213 19.35 7.51 18.93
CA GLN A 213 20.33 7.89 19.94
C GLN A 213 21.49 8.70 19.35
N ARG A 214 22.04 9.61 20.15
CA ARG A 214 23.08 10.58 19.74
C ARG A 214 24.29 9.90 19.10
N GLU A 215 24.67 8.71 19.56
CA GLU A 215 25.77 7.92 19.01
C GLU A 215 25.49 7.42 17.59
N ILE A 216 24.25 7.00 17.32
CA ILE A 216 23.81 6.54 16.00
C ILE A 216 23.77 7.73 15.03
N CYS A 217 23.16 8.85 15.44
CA CYS A 217 23.14 10.08 14.65
C CYS A 217 24.55 10.56 14.33
N ARG A 218 25.46 10.54 15.32
CA ARG A 218 26.88 10.90 15.09
C ARG A 218 27.57 9.95 14.11
N ALA A 219 27.30 8.65 14.18
CA ALA A 219 27.86 7.68 13.25
C ALA A 219 27.39 7.93 11.81
N LEU A 220 26.10 8.24 11.63
CA LEU A 220 25.52 8.61 10.33
C LEU A 220 26.12 9.92 9.80
N LYS A 221 26.31 10.93 10.66
CA LYS A 221 27.00 12.17 10.30
C LYS A 221 28.44 11.95 9.84
N ASN A 222 29.16 11.03 10.48
CA ASN A 222 30.55 10.72 10.10
C ASN A 222 30.69 10.12 8.68
N VAL A 223 29.65 9.46 8.17
CA VAL A 223 29.61 8.99 6.77
C VAL A 223 28.93 9.98 5.81
N GLY A 224 28.48 11.14 6.33
CA GLY A 224 27.99 12.27 5.56
C GLY A 224 26.57 12.09 5.00
N VAL A 225 25.70 11.36 5.71
CA VAL A 225 24.28 11.18 5.32
C VAL A 225 23.58 12.52 5.10
N GLU A 226 23.85 13.48 5.95
CA GLU A 226 23.25 14.82 5.96
C GLU A 226 23.62 15.66 4.73
N ARG A 227 24.69 15.27 4.01
CA ARG A 227 25.14 15.95 2.78
C ARG A 227 24.21 15.71 1.58
N GLY A 228 23.26 14.77 1.69
CA GLY A 228 22.23 14.54 0.69
C GLY A 228 21.18 15.66 0.61
N VAL A 229 21.12 16.55 1.62
CA VAL A 229 20.15 17.65 1.67
C VAL A 229 20.72 18.90 1.01
N ASP A 230 20.16 19.28 -0.14
CA ASP A 230 20.53 20.51 -0.83
C ASP A 230 19.86 21.76 -0.22
N ALA A 231 20.37 22.94 -0.60
CA ALA A 231 19.91 24.23 -0.10
C ALA A 231 18.42 24.51 -0.42
N VAL A 232 17.90 24.00 -1.54
CA VAL A 232 16.51 24.19 -1.96
C VAL A 232 15.57 23.43 -1.04
N ARG A 233 15.83 22.13 -0.84
CA ARG A 233 15.07 21.30 0.11
C ARG A 233 15.13 21.90 1.50
N ARG A 234 16.33 22.27 1.98
CA ARG A 234 16.52 22.90 3.30
C ARG A 234 15.61 24.09 3.53
N LYS A 235 15.64 25.09 2.64
CA LYS A 235 14.82 26.30 2.80
C LYS A 235 13.32 26.01 2.79
N ILE A 236 12.89 25.16 1.86
CA ILE A 236 11.47 24.81 1.74
C ILE A 236 10.99 24.14 3.01
N TYR A 237 11.68 23.10 3.48
CA TYR A 237 11.24 22.38 4.68
C TYR A 237 11.34 23.21 5.95
N LEU A 238 12.35 24.09 6.10
CA LEU A 238 12.39 25.04 7.21
C LEU A 238 11.17 25.96 7.23
N HIS A 239 10.76 26.49 6.08
CA HIS A 239 9.55 27.31 5.98
C HIS A 239 8.28 26.53 6.35
N LEU A 240 8.18 25.29 5.89
CA LEU A 240 7.02 24.44 6.15
C LEU A 240 6.90 23.98 7.60
N LEU A 241 8.05 23.81 8.29
CA LEU A 241 8.09 23.42 9.69
C LEU A 241 7.69 24.55 10.65
N ASP A 242 7.74 25.82 10.23
CA ASP A 242 7.42 26.97 11.10
C ASP A 242 5.94 27.01 11.54
N ASP A 243 5.01 26.58 10.65
CA ASP A 243 3.57 26.47 10.93
C ASP A 243 3.03 25.04 10.71
N ILE A 244 3.79 24.05 11.17
CA ILE A 244 3.43 22.64 10.99
C ILE A 244 2.09 22.28 11.67
N SER A 245 1.78 22.87 12.82
CA SER A 245 0.60 22.49 13.61
C SER A 245 -0.72 22.75 12.87
N GLY A 246 -0.88 23.95 12.29
CA GLY A 246 -2.07 24.28 11.49
C GLY A 246 -2.17 23.41 10.24
N TYR A 247 -1.05 23.20 9.56
CA TYR A 247 -0.98 22.35 8.38
C TYR A 247 -1.37 20.89 8.67
N LEU A 248 -0.95 20.31 9.80
CA LEU A 248 -1.30 18.94 10.18
C LEU A 248 -2.79 18.78 10.47
N GLU A 249 -3.42 19.77 11.12
CA GLU A 249 -4.86 19.76 11.39
C GLU A 249 -5.65 19.76 10.07
N GLU A 250 -5.35 20.69 9.17
CA GLU A 250 -5.98 20.77 7.84
C GLU A 250 -5.76 19.48 7.03
N SER A 251 -4.56 18.92 7.09
CA SER A 251 -4.21 17.69 6.38
C SER A 251 -5.01 16.49 6.88
N ARG A 252 -5.14 16.33 8.21
CA ARG A 252 -5.95 15.26 8.82
C ARG A 252 -7.43 15.40 8.46
N GLU A 253 -7.96 16.63 8.50
CA GLU A 253 -9.34 16.89 8.08
C GLU A 253 -9.58 16.55 6.61
N MET A 254 -8.64 16.92 5.72
CA MET A 254 -8.71 16.59 4.31
C MET A 254 -8.65 15.08 4.09
N VAL A 255 -7.70 14.37 4.71
CA VAL A 255 -7.58 12.91 4.65
C VAL A 255 -8.88 12.24 5.08
N GLU A 256 -9.47 12.64 6.22
CA GLU A 256 -10.71 12.03 6.70
C GLU A 256 -11.92 12.34 5.80
N LYS A 257 -12.00 13.55 5.25
CA LYS A 257 -13.02 13.91 4.25
C LYS A 257 -12.88 13.05 2.99
N GLU A 258 -11.67 12.87 2.47
CA GLU A 258 -11.40 12.08 1.29
C GLU A 258 -11.63 10.59 1.53
N LYS A 259 -11.23 10.06 2.70
CA LYS A 259 -11.59 8.69 3.14
C LYS A 259 -13.10 8.47 3.09
N ARG A 260 -13.88 9.35 3.73
CA ARG A 260 -15.36 9.23 3.76
C ARG A 260 -15.96 9.17 2.35
N TRP A 261 -15.49 10.03 1.45
CA TRP A 261 -15.98 10.02 0.08
C TRP A 261 -15.54 8.77 -0.70
N MET A 262 -14.28 8.38 -0.60
CA MET A 262 -13.75 7.22 -1.32
C MET A 262 -14.48 5.95 -0.90
N ARG A 263 -14.74 5.80 0.42
CA ARG A 263 -15.60 4.74 0.95
C ARG A 263 -16.98 4.74 0.31
N PHE A 264 -17.62 5.91 0.23
CA PHE A 264 -18.95 6.01 -0.35
C PHE A 264 -18.97 5.59 -1.83
N GLU A 265 -17.98 5.99 -2.62
CA GLU A 265 -17.89 5.61 -4.04
C GLU A 265 -17.53 4.13 -4.23
N LEU A 266 -16.57 3.59 -3.47
CA LEU A 266 -16.21 2.17 -3.53
C LEU A 266 -17.40 1.28 -3.16
N LYS A 267 -18.23 1.67 -2.18
CA LYS A 267 -19.47 0.96 -1.84
C LYS A 267 -20.47 0.91 -2.98
N LYS A 268 -20.60 2.00 -3.77
CA LYS A 268 -21.47 2.02 -4.96
C LYS A 268 -21.01 1.04 -6.04
N LEU A 269 -19.70 0.80 -6.12
CA LEU A 269 -19.11 -0.17 -7.03
C LEU A 269 -19.15 -1.60 -6.49
N SER A 270 -19.72 -1.82 -5.29
CA SER A 270 -19.64 -3.11 -4.57
C SER A 270 -18.20 -3.61 -4.39
N ALA A 271 -17.23 -2.70 -4.36
CA ALA A 271 -15.83 -3.02 -4.16
C ALA A 271 -15.58 -3.35 -2.67
N ALA A 272 -14.90 -4.45 -2.39
CA ALA A 272 -14.39 -4.75 -1.07
C ALA A 272 -13.17 -3.88 -0.78
N PHE A 273 -13.11 -3.31 0.42
CA PHE A 273 -12.00 -2.48 0.85
C PHE A 273 -11.76 -2.58 2.36
N ILE A 274 -10.54 -2.24 2.77
CA ILE A 274 -10.10 -2.15 4.17
C ILE A 274 -9.67 -0.71 4.43
N GLU A 275 -10.17 -0.14 5.53
CA GLU A 275 -9.77 1.20 5.97
C GLU A 275 -8.39 1.15 6.62
N SER A 276 -7.51 2.10 6.25
CA SER A 276 -6.25 2.31 6.95
C SER A 276 -6.39 3.39 8.02
N GLU A 277 -5.49 3.38 9.00
CA GLU A 277 -5.28 4.47 9.96
C GLU A 277 -4.36 5.59 9.40
N ALA A 278 -3.95 5.49 8.13
CA ALA A 278 -3.08 6.46 7.43
C ALA A 278 -3.84 7.14 6.28
N ASN A 279 -3.18 7.81 5.35
CA ASN A 279 -3.81 8.53 4.22
C ASN A 279 -4.14 7.64 3.00
N PHE A 280 -4.49 6.36 3.18
CA PHE A 280 -4.82 5.46 2.07
C PHE A 280 -5.98 4.51 2.37
N ILE A 281 -6.45 3.78 1.36
CA ILE A 281 -7.44 2.69 1.50
C ILE A 281 -6.93 1.48 0.71
N LEU A 282 -7.13 0.27 1.23
CA LEU A 282 -6.83 -0.96 0.51
C LEU A 282 -8.08 -1.46 -0.19
N ILE A 283 -7.98 -1.87 -1.44
CA ILE A 283 -9.06 -2.52 -2.19
C ILE A 283 -8.71 -3.97 -2.48
N ASP A 284 -9.73 -4.83 -2.53
CA ASP A 284 -9.62 -6.20 -3.03
C ASP A 284 -9.95 -6.24 -4.53
N PRO A 285 -8.94 -6.46 -5.40
CA PRO A 285 -9.11 -6.56 -6.85
C PRO A 285 -10.08 -7.67 -7.27
N SER A 286 -10.31 -8.68 -6.43
CA SER A 286 -11.26 -9.76 -6.72
C SER A 286 -12.69 -9.23 -6.89
N SER A 287 -13.00 -8.06 -6.31
CA SER A 287 -14.28 -7.37 -6.49
C SER A 287 -14.56 -6.98 -7.94
N PHE A 288 -13.50 -6.85 -8.75
CA PHE A 288 -13.56 -6.54 -10.17
C PHE A 288 -13.34 -7.78 -11.06
N GLY A 289 -13.20 -8.97 -10.45
CA GLY A 289 -12.90 -10.23 -11.14
C GLY A 289 -11.46 -10.31 -11.64
N MET A 290 -10.52 -9.60 -10.98
CA MET A 290 -9.12 -9.47 -11.39
C MET A 290 -8.18 -9.84 -10.23
N SER A 291 -6.95 -10.24 -10.54
CA SER A 291 -5.85 -10.24 -9.56
C SER A 291 -5.34 -8.82 -9.30
N SER A 292 -4.53 -8.65 -8.25
CA SER A 292 -3.82 -7.38 -8.00
C SER A 292 -2.99 -6.92 -9.18
N GLU A 293 -2.23 -7.83 -9.78
CA GLU A 293 -1.39 -7.53 -10.93
C GLU A 293 -2.22 -7.10 -12.14
N GLU A 294 -3.34 -7.76 -12.40
CA GLU A 294 -4.20 -7.45 -13.55
C GLU A 294 -4.88 -6.10 -13.41
N LEU A 295 -5.44 -5.81 -12.24
CA LEU A 295 -6.06 -4.52 -11.98
C LEU A 295 -5.01 -3.41 -12.02
N LEU A 296 -3.84 -3.64 -11.43
CA LEU A 296 -2.73 -2.70 -11.45
C LEU A 296 -2.24 -2.42 -12.87
N GLU A 297 -2.04 -3.44 -13.69
CA GLU A 297 -1.65 -3.29 -15.10
C GLU A 297 -2.73 -2.59 -15.92
N THR A 298 -4.01 -2.95 -15.72
CA THR A 298 -5.15 -2.32 -16.40
C THR A 298 -5.25 -0.83 -16.09
N LEU A 299 -5.04 -0.44 -14.83
CA LEU A 299 -5.01 0.97 -14.44
C LEU A 299 -3.76 1.69 -14.94
N ALA A 300 -2.61 1.00 -14.97
CA ALA A 300 -1.36 1.57 -15.47
C ALA A 300 -1.44 1.92 -16.97
N GLU A 301 -2.16 1.14 -17.77
CA GLU A 301 -2.46 1.48 -19.18
C GLU A 301 -3.21 2.81 -19.32
N GLU A 302 -3.99 3.18 -18.31
CA GLU A 302 -4.76 4.44 -18.25
C GLU A 302 -4.01 5.56 -17.50
N GLY A 303 -2.72 5.34 -17.21
CA GLY A 303 -1.85 6.28 -16.51
C GLY A 303 -2.10 6.36 -15.00
N ILE A 304 -2.72 5.35 -14.39
CA ILE A 304 -3.02 5.31 -12.95
C ILE A 304 -2.24 4.18 -12.29
N ILE A 305 -1.48 4.50 -11.24
CA ILE A 305 -0.69 3.50 -10.51
C ILE A 305 -1.20 3.40 -9.08
N LEU A 306 -1.42 2.18 -8.61
CA LEU A 306 -1.77 1.87 -7.21
C LEU A 306 -0.58 1.20 -6.52
N ARG A 307 -0.55 1.20 -5.18
CA ARG A 307 0.46 0.47 -4.41
C ARG A 307 0.13 -1.03 -4.44
N TYR A 308 1.11 -1.87 -4.77
CA TYR A 308 0.97 -3.32 -4.66
C TYR A 308 1.18 -3.78 -3.21
N CYS A 309 0.19 -4.47 -2.63
CA CYS A 309 0.20 -4.95 -1.24
C CYS A 309 -0.12 -6.46 -1.20
N GLY A 310 0.47 -7.23 -2.13
CA GLY A 310 0.17 -8.65 -2.29
C GLY A 310 -1.20 -8.86 -2.97
N ASN A 311 -2.14 -9.48 -2.25
CA ASN A 311 -3.50 -9.73 -2.75
C ASN A 311 -4.41 -8.49 -2.73
N LEU A 312 -3.93 -7.37 -2.18
CA LEU A 312 -4.64 -6.10 -2.12
C LEU A 312 -3.88 -5.03 -2.90
N LEU A 313 -4.59 -3.95 -3.25
CA LEU A 313 -3.98 -2.74 -3.80
C LEU A 313 -4.27 -1.53 -2.91
N GLY A 314 -3.24 -0.77 -2.59
CA GLY A 314 -3.34 0.47 -1.82
C GLY A 314 -3.60 1.69 -2.70
N ILE A 315 -4.56 2.50 -2.27
CA ILE A 315 -4.97 3.76 -2.90
C ILE A 315 -4.63 4.91 -1.96
N GLY A 316 -3.48 5.56 -2.19
CA GLY A 316 -3.11 6.80 -1.50
C GLY A 316 -4.07 7.92 -1.86
N LEU A 317 -4.74 8.51 -0.88
CA LEU A 317 -5.72 9.54 -1.13
C LEU A 317 -5.05 10.77 -1.72
N ARG A 318 -5.62 11.29 -2.82
CA ARG A 318 -5.13 12.49 -3.52
C ARG A 318 -6.19 13.59 -3.48
N SER A 319 -6.09 14.58 -4.37
CA SER A 319 -7.15 15.57 -4.56
C SER A 319 -8.46 14.91 -4.98
N ARG A 320 -9.60 15.58 -4.73
CA ARG A 320 -10.94 15.11 -5.14
C ARG A 320 -10.98 14.74 -6.63
N GLU A 321 -10.38 15.57 -7.48
CA GLU A 321 -10.34 15.37 -8.94
C GLU A 321 -9.57 14.10 -9.32
N GLU A 322 -8.39 13.89 -8.74
CA GLU A 322 -7.60 12.67 -8.95
C GLU A 322 -8.37 11.44 -8.44
N ASN A 323 -8.95 11.52 -7.24
CA ASN A 323 -9.77 10.44 -6.66
C ASN A 323 -10.99 10.09 -7.54
N GLU A 324 -11.66 11.09 -8.13
CA GLU A 324 -12.74 10.91 -9.10
C GLU A 324 -12.27 10.24 -10.39
N ARG A 325 -11.08 10.60 -10.89
CA ARG A 325 -10.49 9.92 -12.05
C ARG A 325 -10.37 8.43 -11.78
N LEU A 326 -9.78 8.02 -10.67
CA LEU A 326 -9.66 6.60 -10.30
C LEU A 326 -11.03 5.90 -10.22
N ILE A 327 -11.98 6.46 -9.47
CA ILE A 327 -13.32 5.89 -9.33
C ILE A 327 -14.01 5.72 -10.69
N ASN A 328 -13.85 6.66 -11.61
CA ASN A 328 -14.42 6.56 -12.96
C ASN A 328 -13.78 5.44 -13.80
N HIS A 329 -12.49 5.14 -13.60
CA HIS A 329 -11.85 3.98 -14.23
C HIS A 329 -12.32 2.66 -13.61
N LEU A 330 -12.38 2.58 -12.27
CA LEU A 330 -12.91 1.40 -11.58
C LEU A 330 -14.38 1.13 -11.96
N ARG A 331 -15.20 2.17 -12.13
CA ARG A 331 -16.58 2.04 -12.62
C ARG A 331 -16.63 1.45 -14.03
N ARG A 332 -15.80 1.95 -14.95
CA ARG A 332 -15.69 1.40 -16.32
C ARG A 332 -15.24 -0.05 -16.32
N ILE A 333 -14.32 -0.44 -15.43
CA ILE A 333 -13.88 -1.83 -15.28
C ILE A 333 -15.05 -2.69 -14.79
N SER A 334 -15.78 -2.24 -13.76
CA SER A 334 -16.97 -2.95 -13.26
C SER A 334 -18.04 -3.14 -14.34
N GLU A 335 -18.35 -2.09 -15.11
CA GLU A 335 -19.31 -2.14 -16.22
C GLU A 335 -18.83 -3.05 -17.36
N ARG A 336 -17.53 -3.05 -17.68
CA ARG A 336 -16.94 -3.96 -18.66
C ARG A 336 -16.98 -5.41 -18.18
N SER A 337 -16.72 -5.68 -16.91
CA SER A 337 -16.83 -7.03 -16.33
C SER A 337 -18.27 -7.53 -16.41
N GLU A 338 -19.27 -6.68 -16.14
CA GLU A 338 -20.68 -7.01 -16.33
C GLU A 338 -21.03 -7.23 -17.81
N ALA A 339 -20.56 -6.37 -18.72
CA ALA A 339 -20.81 -6.50 -20.16
C ALA A 339 -20.09 -7.71 -20.78
N LEU A 340 -18.89 -8.06 -20.31
CA LEU A 340 -18.15 -9.26 -20.69
C LEU A 340 -18.82 -10.50 -20.14
N ALA A 341 -19.30 -10.47 -18.90
CA ALA A 341 -20.14 -11.55 -18.35
C ALA A 341 -21.39 -11.73 -19.22
N LEU A 342 -22.12 -10.66 -19.53
CA LEU A 342 -23.28 -10.69 -20.42
C LEU A 342 -22.95 -11.15 -21.85
N ARG A 343 -21.79 -10.75 -22.41
CA ARG A 343 -21.33 -11.21 -23.72
C ARG A 343 -20.97 -12.70 -23.68
N TRP A 344 -20.23 -13.14 -22.68
CA TRP A 344 -19.89 -14.55 -22.43
C TRP A 344 -21.17 -15.38 -22.28
N PHE A 345 -22.16 -14.90 -21.52
CA PHE A 345 -23.47 -15.55 -21.40
C PHE A 345 -24.23 -15.57 -22.74
N ARG A 346 -24.15 -14.51 -23.55
CA ARG A 346 -24.73 -14.47 -24.90
C ARG A 346 -24.03 -15.38 -25.91
N GLU A 347 -22.73 -15.59 -25.76
CA GLU A 347 -21.94 -16.48 -26.62
C GLU A 347 -22.21 -17.94 -26.25
N ILE A 348 -22.16 -18.27 -24.97
CA ILE A 348 -22.48 -19.59 -24.44
C ILE A 348 -23.93 -20.01 -24.72
N SER A 349 -24.89 -19.10 -24.58
CA SER A 349 -26.29 -19.41 -24.91
C SER A 349 -26.53 -19.70 -26.41
N LYS A 350 -25.63 -19.26 -27.30
CA LYS A 350 -25.73 -19.50 -28.74
C LYS A 350 -25.04 -20.77 -29.23
N GLU A 351 -24.05 -21.30 -28.52
CA GLU A 351 -23.40 -22.57 -28.90
C GLU A 351 -24.13 -23.77 -28.31
N GLU A 352 -24.43 -24.79 -29.13
CA GLU A 352 -25.21 -25.98 -28.76
C GLU A 352 -24.49 -27.03 -27.87
N LYS A 353 -23.30 -26.75 -27.30
CA LYS A 353 -22.60 -27.72 -26.43
C LYS A 353 -21.93 -27.07 -25.21
N PRO A 354 -21.81 -27.78 -24.08
CA PRO A 354 -20.93 -27.38 -22.98
C PRO A 354 -19.47 -27.41 -23.46
N ILE A 355 -18.67 -26.45 -23.04
CA ILE A 355 -17.29 -26.25 -23.54
C ILE A 355 -16.32 -27.28 -22.90
N GLY A 356 -16.67 -27.85 -21.75
CA GLY A 356 -15.80 -28.78 -21.02
C GLY A 356 -14.55 -28.08 -20.45
N PRO A 357 -13.55 -28.84 -19.98
CA PRO A 357 -12.35 -28.28 -19.38
C PRO A 357 -11.56 -27.43 -20.39
N ARG A 358 -11.24 -26.18 -20.02
CA ARG A 358 -10.48 -25.25 -20.87
C ARG A 358 -8.97 -25.43 -20.64
N THR A 359 -8.40 -26.46 -21.27
CA THR A 359 -6.98 -26.85 -21.12
C THR A 359 -5.97 -25.84 -21.69
N SER A 360 -6.43 -24.86 -22.48
CA SER A 360 -5.60 -23.78 -23.04
C SER A 360 -5.68 -22.47 -22.24
N CYS A 361 -6.27 -22.48 -21.03
CA CYS A 361 -6.41 -21.31 -20.18
C CYS A 361 -5.04 -20.88 -19.61
N SER A 362 -4.69 -19.59 -19.69
CA SER A 362 -3.44 -19.05 -19.10
C SER A 362 -3.40 -19.11 -17.57
N TYR A 363 -4.55 -19.34 -16.93
CA TYR A 363 -4.70 -19.53 -15.48
C TYR A 363 -4.70 -21.02 -15.05
N TYR A 364 -4.38 -21.92 -15.98
CA TYR A 364 -4.17 -23.33 -15.68
C TYR A 364 -2.77 -23.47 -15.07
N PRO A 365 -2.67 -23.75 -13.76
CA PRO A 365 -3.06 -25.07 -13.25
C PRO A 365 -4.04 -25.06 -12.05
N CYS A 366 -4.75 -23.97 -11.75
CA CYS A 366 -5.67 -23.92 -10.59
C CYS A 366 -7.02 -24.67 -10.76
N HIS A 367 -7.12 -25.58 -11.74
CA HIS A 367 -8.35 -26.28 -12.10
C HIS A 367 -8.16 -27.80 -11.89
N PHE A 368 -9.17 -28.49 -11.33
CA PHE A 368 -9.08 -29.93 -11.06
C PHE A 368 -9.49 -30.78 -12.27
N GLU A 369 -9.03 -32.03 -12.31
CA GLU A 369 -9.34 -32.95 -13.41
C GLU A 369 -10.86 -33.15 -13.52
N SER A 370 -11.42 -33.03 -14.73
CA SER A 370 -12.87 -33.09 -15.07
C SER A 370 -13.74 -31.85 -14.78
N GLN A 371 -13.16 -30.71 -14.41
CA GLN A 371 -13.89 -29.45 -14.21
C GLN A 371 -14.59 -28.96 -15.49
N ASP A 372 -15.85 -28.54 -15.40
CA ASP A 372 -16.56 -27.85 -16.48
C ASP A 372 -16.27 -26.33 -16.42
N CYS A 373 -15.62 -25.80 -17.46
CA CYS A 373 -15.26 -24.39 -17.56
C CYS A 373 -16.28 -23.57 -18.36
N THR A 374 -17.47 -24.11 -18.65
CA THR A 374 -18.54 -23.38 -19.39
C THR A 374 -18.81 -22.05 -18.71
N PHE A 375 -19.00 -22.05 -17.38
CA PHE A 375 -19.14 -20.82 -16.60
C PHE A 375 -17.83 -20.46 -15.90
N CYS A 376 -16.81 -20.01 -16.66
CA CYS A 376 -15.60 -19.39 -16.10
C CYS A 376 -15.93 -18.30 -15.05
N PHE A 377 -17.05 -17.60 -15.24
CA PHE A 377 -17.66 -16.74 -14.24
C PHE A 377 -19.06 -17.25 -13.91
N CYS A 378 -19.39 -17.35 -12.62
CA CYS A 378 -20.68 -17.85 -12.17
C CYS A 378 -21.81 -16.86 -12.56
N PRO A 379 -22.83 -17.30 -13.33
CA PRO A 379 -23.96 -16.44 -13.72
C PRO A 379 -24.87 -16.02 -12.56
N LEU A 380 -24.71 -16.66 -11.40
CA LEU A 380 -25.59 -16.45 -10.24
C LEU A 380 -24.91 -15.62 -9.16
N TYR A 381 -23.66 -15.19 -9.35
CA TYR A 381 -22.95 -14.38 -8.37
C TYR A 381 -23.61 -12.99 -8.19
N PRO A 382 -23.73 -12.47 -6.95
CA PRO A 382 -23.63 -13.18 -5.68
C PRO A 382 -24.92 -13.98 -5.41
N CYS A 383 -24.82 -15.28 -5.13
CA CYS A 383 -26.01 -16.13 -5.00
C CYS A 383 -26.65 -16.07 -3.61
N GLY A 384 -25.90 -15.65 -2.57
CA GLY A 384 -26.41 -15.48 -1.21
C GLY A 384 -26.78 -16.77 -0.46
N ASN A 385 -26.56 -17.94 -1.06
CA ASN A 385 -26.90 -19.23 -0.45
C ASN A 385 -25.74 -19.74 0.44
N GLU A 386 -25.93 -19.73 1.76
CA GLU A 386 -24.91 -20.10 2.77
C GLU A 386 -24.34 -21.52 2.61
N ARG A 387 -24.98 -22.41 1.81
CA ARG A 387 -24.41 -23.72 1.45
C ARG A 387 -23.33 -23.65 0.38
N LEU A 388 -23.32 -22.58 -0.42
CA LEU A 388 -22.46 -22.39 -1.59
C LEU A 388 -21.38 -21.33 -1.37
N GLY A 389 -21.36 -20.71 -0.21
CA GLY A 389 -20.49 -19.59 0.07
C GLY A 389 -20.85 -18.94 1.38
N GLU A 390 -20.14 -17.89 1.70
CA GLU A 390 -20.38 -17.15 2.92
C GLU A 390 -20.12 -15.67 2.68
N PHE A 391 -20.87 -14.85 3.38
CA PHE A 391 -20.60 -13.43 3.43
C PHE A 391 -19.40 -13.18 4.35
N VAL A 392 -18.26 -12.82 3.77
CA VAL A 392 -17.01 -12.52 4.50
C VAL A 392 -16.83 -11.01 4.70
N GLY A 393 -16.08 -10.66 5.75
CA GLY A 393 -15.77 -9.27 6.11
C GLY A 393 -16.53 -8.78 7.36
N SER A 394 -15.85 -7.96 8.16
CA SER A 394 -16.37 -7.34 9.39
C SER A 394 -17.24 -6.09 9.14
N GLY A 395 -17.32 -5.61 7.89
CA GLY A 395 -18.09 -4.44 7.46
C GLY A 395 -19.16 -4.79 6.41
N GLN A 396 -19.05 -4.24 5.19
CA GLN A 396 -19.92 -4.65 4.08
C GLN A 396 -19.54 -6.08 3.68
N LYS A 397 -20.45 -7.00 4.02
CA LYS A 397 -20.35 -8.42 3.75
C LYS A 397 -20.24 -8.69 2.24
N VAL A 398 -19.13 -9.25 1.79
CA VAL A 398 -18.92 -9.66 0.38
C VAL A 398 -19.18 -11.16 0.26
N TRP A 399 -19.88 -11.56 -0.78
CA TRP A 399 -20.20 -12.97 -1.02
C TRP A 399 -18.96 -13.72 -1.49
N SER A 400 -18.32 -14.49 -0.61
CA SER A 400 -17.23 -15.38 -1.00
C SER A 400 -17.79 -16.72 -1.44
N CYS A 401 -17.46 -17.13 -2.67
CA CYS A 401 -17.73 -18.46 -3.20
C CYS A 401 -16.44 -19.29 -3.34
N VAL A 402 -15.39 -18.98 -2.57
CA VAL A 402 -14.05 -19.61 -2.71
C VAL A 402 -14.05 -21.13 -2.56
N ARG A 403 -15.04 -21.70 -1.87
CA ARG A 403 -15.23 -23.14 -1.69
C ARG A 403 -16.33 -23.74 -2.58
N CYS A 404 -16.85 -22.95 -3.53
CA CYS A 404 -17.95 -23.33 -4.39
C CYS A 404 -17.47 -23.90 -5.72
N ASP A 405 -17.83 -25.15 -6.00
CA ASP A 405 -17.57 -25.82 -7.28
C ASP A 405 -18.84 -26.00 -8.12
N VAL A 406 -19.97 -25.46 -7.67
CA VAL A 406 -21.30 -25.88 -8.16
C VAL A 406 -21.49 -25.65 -9.66
N VAL A 407 -21.05 -24.49 -10.17
CA VAL A 407 -21.15 -24.15 -11.60
C VAL A 407 -20.09 -24.85 -12.46
N HIS A 408 -19.13 -25.52 -11.82
CA HIS A 408 -18.12 -26.35 -12.46
C HIS A 408 -18.51 -27.82 -12.55
N ARG A 409 -19.64 -28.21 -11.95
CA ARG A 409 -20.21 -29.55 -12.10
C ARG A 409 -20.88 -29.67 -13.47
N PRO A 410 -20.50 -30.63 -14.32
CA PRO A 410 -20.99 -30.72 -15.70
C PRO A 410 -22.53 -30.76 -15.82
N GLU A 411 -23.21 -31.44 -14.91
CA GLU A 411 -24.67 -31.54 -14.86
C GLU A 411 -25.33 -30.20 -14.53
N ILE A 412 -24.76 -29.43 -13.60
CA ILE A 412 -25.26 -28.11 -13.23
C ILE A 412 -25.01 -27.12 -14.36
N ALA A 413 -23.80 -27.14 -14.94
CA ALA A 413 -23.44 -26.25 -16.04
C ALA A 413 -24.36 -26.46 -17.25
N LYS A 414 -24.64 -27.73 -17.61
CA LYS A 414 -25.58 -28.06 -18.70
C LYS A 414 -26.99 -27.55 -18.45
N GLU A 415 -27.47 -27.66 -17.23
CA GLU A 415 -28.84 -27.30 -16.90
C GLU A 415 -29.04 -25.79 -16.76
N LEU A 416 -28.09 -25.08 -16.15
CA LEU A 416 -28.06 -23.61 -16.17
C LEU A 416 -28.02 -23.09 -17.62
N LEU A 417 -27.23 -23.73 -18.48
CA LEU A 417 -27.18 -23.39 -19.90
C LEU A 417 -28.53 -23.59 -20.60
N ARG A 418 -29.24 -24.71 -20.31
CA ARG A 418 -30.59 -24.97 -20.83
C ARG A 418 -31.55 -23.88 -20.39
N MET A 419 -31.59 -23.55 -19.10
CA MET A 419 -32.45 -22.50 -18.54
C MET A 419 -32.18 -21.13 -19.19
N MET A 420 -30.91 -20.78 -19.40
CA MET A 420 -30.54 -19.55 -20.09
C MET A 420 -31.07 -19.48 -21.52
N ARG A 421 -31.00 -20.59 -22.28
CA ARG A 421 -31.55 -20.66 -23.65
C ARG A 421 -33.07 -20.54 -23.68
N GLU A 422 -33.73 -20.99 -22.63
CA GLU A 422 -35.18 -20.84 -22.43
C GLU A 422 -35.58 -19.44 -21.98
N GLY A 423 -34.62 -18.52 -21.85
CA GLY A 423 -34.87 -17.13 -21.46
C GLY A 423 -35.15 -16.96 -19.97
N LYS A 424 -34.80 -17.96 -19.14
CA LYS A 424 -34.94 -17.87 -17.68
C LYS A 424 -34.05 -16.76 -17.14
N ASN A 425 -34.62 -15.95 -16.27
CA ASN A 425 -33.87 -14.89 -15.60
C ASN A 425 -33.01 -15.46 -14.46
N ARG A 426 -32.15 -14.60 -13.89
CA ARG A 426 -31.21 -14.99 -12.83
C ARG A 426 -31.91 -15.54 -11.59
N GLU A 427 -33.05 -14.97 -11.20
CA GLU A 427 -33.81 -15.39 -10.02
C GLU A 427 -34.38 -16.79 -10.21
N GLU A 428 -34.98 -17.07 -11.38
CA GLU A 428 -35.50 -18.39 -11.72
C GLU A 428 -34.40 -19.48 -11.72
N MET A 429 -33.22 -19.16 -12.23
CA MET A 429 -32.07 -20.06 -12.21
C MET A 429 -31.52 -20.28 -10.81
N LEU A 430 -31.53 -19.25 -9.97
CA LEU A 430 -31.10 -19.33 -8.59
C LEU A 430 -32.07 -20.19 -7.75
N GLU A 431 -33.38 -20.00 -7.93
CA GLU A 431 -34.41 -20.82 -7.28
C GLU A 431 -34.29 -22.30 -7.63
N TRP A 432 -34.09 -22.60 -8.92
CA TRP A 432 -33.84 -23.97 -9.37
C TRP A 432 -32.57 -24.54 -8.72
N LEU A 433 -31.47 -23.80 -8.75
CA LEU A 433 -30.22 -24.27 -8.16
C LEU A 433 -30.37 -24.54 -6.66
N ILE A 434 -31.06 -23.66 -5.92
CA ILE A 434 -31.36 -23.88 -4.50
C ILE A 434 -32.21 -25.13 -4.28
N SER A 435 -33.14 -25.44 -5.19
CA SER A 435 -34.02 -26.61 -5.04
C SER A 435 -33.32 -27.97 -5.17
N ILE A 436 -32.12 -28.00 -5.75
CA ILE A 436 -31.34 -29.22 -5.99
C ILE A 436 -30.08 -29.33 -5.13
N LEU A 437 -29.82 -28.32 -4.29
CA LEU A 437 -28.74 -28.25 -3.31
C LEU A 437 -29.23 -28.53 -1.90
#